data_AF-A0A0K3CGX1-F1
#
_entry.id   AF-A0A0K3CGX1-F1
#
_cell.length_a   1.000
_cell.length_b   1.000
_cell.length_c   1.000
_cell.angle_alpha   90.00
_cell.angle_beta   90.00
_cell.angle_gamma   90.00
#
_symmetry.space_group_name_H-M   'P 1'
#
loop_
_entity.id
_entity.type
_entity.pdbx_description
1 polymer ?
#
loop_
_entity_poly.entity_id
_entity_poly.type
_entity_poly.pdbx_seq_one_letter_code
_entity_poly.pdbx_strand_id
1 'polypeptide(L)'
;MASLPELPGVSTLSKYVTRVLGQNPGKFTLQGTNTYLVYHPASPSLLLLDTTGPSSASPLSSSALQTYLSSLRSAIASHPTQPARITDIILTHWHRDHTAAVGDVVRMLAKLNGAEEAKVRVWKFPCATGEGGSSDAWKSERTKDAELERDLEGLGGNELERTSDGTALHTLRAGQQFSLAPSGASPATNNTEDGVEFEVVHTPGHTSDSICVLLRDLSSSSPSSSATSPLALFTADTVLGHGTAVFASLSAYLSSLASLIDLLSTSGSAPIPLYPGHGEVVTDGLAKIKEYKTHREDREKQVVEALKAVEGGEAVTAGELTDSIYADTIPSSLKLAATHGLLLHLEKLREEGRVGRVAQPSPEGLDLGAAGGGGEVQIPQGWFDGWRWVEASEAVEGRL
;
A
#
# COMPACT_ATOMS: atom_id res chain seq x y z
N MET A 1 22.14 -11.55 -5.53
CA MET A 1 20.92 -11.14 -4.79
C MET A 1 20.78 -12.08 -3.61
N ALA A 2 20.53 -11.57 -2.41
CA ALA A 2 20.16 -12.46 -1.31
C ALA A 2 18.92 -13.26 -1.72
N SER A 3 18.89 -14.57 -1.45
CA SER A 3 17.69 -15.37 -1.74
C SER A 3 16.58 -14.96 -0.81
N LEU A 4 15.42 -14.63 -1.36
CA LEU A 4 14.21 -14.41 -0.55
C LEU A 4 13.85 -15.71 0.19
N PRO A 5 13.39 -15.63 1.45
CA PRO A 5 12.91 -16.80 2.17
C PRO A 5 11.67 -17.37 1.47
N GLU A 6 11.51 -18.69 1.55
CA GLU A 6 10.31 -19.37 1.06
C GLU A 6 9.12 -19.05 1.99
N LEU A 7 7.99 -18.67 1.39
CA LEU A 7 6.74 -18.40 2.11
C LEU A 7 5.71 -19.47 1.76
N PRO A 8 5.13 -20.20 2.74
CA PRO A 8 4.08 -21.16 2.46
C PRO A 8 2.84 -20.49 1.87
N GLY A 9 2.12 -21.21 1.00
CA GLY A 9 0.91 -20.70 0.34
C GLY A 9 -0.21 -20.30 1.31
N VAL A 10 -0.29 -20.93 2.48
CA VAL A 10 -1.18 -20.55 3.60
C VAL A 10 -0.38 -20.58 4.89
N SER A 11 -0.52 -19.58 5.76
CA SER A 11 0.16 -19.53 7.06
C SER A 11 -0.71 -18.83 8.11
N THR A 12 -1.03 -19.50 9.21
CA THR A 12 -1.65 -18.86 10.38
C THR A 12 -0.56 -18.08 11.13
N LEU A 13 -0.69 -16.75 11.17
CA LEU A 13 0.29 -15.84 11.74
C LEU A 13 0.00 -15.51 13.21
N SER A 14 -1.28 -15.54 13.60
CA SER A 14 -1.75 -15.37 14.97
C SER A 14 -3.10 -16.06 15.14
N LYS A 15 -3.68 -16.01 16.35
CA LYS A 15 -5.06 -16.47 16.57
C LYS A 15 -6.12 -15.70 15.77
N TYR A 16 -5.76 -14.53 15.23
CA TYR A 16 -6.68 -13.65 14.50
C TYR A 16 -6.39 -13.53 13.01
N VAL A 17 -5.20 -13.95 12.56
CA VAL A 17 -4.70 -13.65 11.21
C VAL A 17 -4.19 -14.91 10.52
N THR A 18 -4.72 -15.18 9.34
CA THR A 18 -4.18 -16.17 8.39
C THR A 18 -3.79 -15.48 7.11
N ARG A 19 -2.54 -15.68 6.65
CA ARG A 19 -2.05 -15.19 5.36
C ARG A 19 -2.28 -16.23 4.27
N VAL A 20 -2.71 -15.78 3.10
CA VAL A 20 -2.80 -16.57 1.86
C VAL A 20 -1.95 -15.88 0.80
N LEU A 21 -1.00 -16.60 0.20
CA LEU A 21 -0.09 -16.04 -0.80
C LEU A 21 -0.76 -16.03 -2.18
N GLY A 22 -0.67 -14.91 -2.89
CA GLY A 22 -1.34 -14.62 -4.16
C GLY A 22 -0.91 -15.44 -5.36
N GLN A 23 0.15 -16.26 -5.24
CA GLN A 23 0.69 -17.11 -6.32
C GLN A 23 1.18 -16.31 -7.54
N ASN A 24 1.60 -15.07 -7.32
CA ASN A 24 2.02 -14.11 -8.32
C ASN A 24 3.44 -13.59 -8.04
N PRO A 25 4.48 -14.45 -7.93
CA PRO A 25 5.84 -13.99 -7.67
C PRO A 25 6.34 -13.07 -8.78
N GLY A 26 7.23 -12.15 -8.44
CA GLY A 26 7.70 -11.15 -9.39
C GLY A 26 8.68 -10.16 -8.78
N LYS A 27 9.21 -9.28 -9.62
CA LYS A 27 10.17 -8.26 -9.18
C LYS A 27 9.59 -7.32 -8.12
N PHE A 28 8.32 -6.95 -8.27
CA PHE A 28 7.62 -6.02 -7.38
C PHE A 28 6.79 -6.73 -6.32
N THR A 29 6.27 -7.92 -6.62
CA THR A 29 5.46 -8.72 -5.70
C THR A 29 6.27 -9.69 -4.83
N LEU A 30 7.59 -9.78 -5.03
CA LEU A 30 8.50 -10.71 -4.34
C LEU A 30 8.06 -12.18 -4.49
N GLN A 31 7.76 -12.87 -3.39
CA GLN A 31 7.19 -14.22 -3.40
C GLN A 31 5.73 -14.26 -3.89
N GLY A 32 5.05 -13.11 -3.88
CA GLY A 32 3.64 -12.93 -4.23
C GLY A 32 2.97 -11.91 -3.29
N THR A 33 1.77 -11.48 -3.65
CA THR A 33 0.91 -10.65 -2.79
C THR A 33 0.48 -11.44 -1.57
N ASN A 34 0.69 -10.90 -0.38
CA ASN A 34 0.17 -11.42 0.86
C ASN A 34 -1.26 -10.91 1.04
N THR A 35 -2.24 -11.80 0.95
CA THR A 35 -3.62 -11.48 1.35
C THR A 35 -3.85 -12.00 2.76
N TYR A 36 -4.74 -11.35 3.50
CA TYR A 36 -4.95 -11.69 4.91
C TYR A 36 -6.42 -11.93 5.21
N LEU A 37 -6.73 -13.14 5.68
CA LEU A 37 -7.96 -13.40 6.41
C LEU A 37 -7.76 -12.95 7.84
N VAL A 38 -8.65 -12.05 8.28
CA VAL A 38 -8.65 -11.59 9.67
C VAL A 38 -10.00 -11.84 10.30
N TYR A 39 -9.99 -12.37 11.51
CA TYR A 39 -11.17 -12.91 12.16
C TYR A 39 -11.01 -12.96 13.67
N HIS A 40 -12.13 -13.10 14.38
CA HIS A 40 -12.15 -13.57 15.76
C HIS A 40 -12.47 -15.08 15.75
N PRO A 41 -11.74 -15.96 16.49
CA PRO A 41 -11.99 -17.42 16.44
C PRO A 41 -13.43 -17.85 16.73
N ALA A 42 -14.16 -17.07 17.54
CA ALA A 42 -15.57 -17.31 17.89
C ALA A 42 -16.59 -16.57 16.99
N SER A 43 -16.11 -15.78 16.03
CA SER A 43 -16.93 -15.12 15.00
C SER A 43 -17.02 -16.02 13.76
N PRO A 44 -18.20 -16.21 13.15
CA PRO A 44 -18.31 -16.89 11.86
C PRO A 44 -17.95 -15.93 10.71
N SER A 45 -17.90 -14.62 10.98
CA SER A 45 -17.55 -13.58 10.01
C SER A 45 -16.05 -13.33 9.96
N LEU A 46 -15.53 -13.24 8.75
CA LEU A 46 -14.14 -12.94 8.42
C LEU A 46 -14.09 -11.69 7.53
N LEU A 47 -12.97 -10.99 7.61
CA LEU A 47 -12.59 -9.93 6.69
C LEU A 47 -11.40 -10.39 5.85
N LEU A 48 -11.41 -10.10 4.55
CA LEU A 48 -10.29 -10.32 3.66
C LEU A 48 -9.61 -8.99 3.31
N LEU A 49 -8.31 -8.89 3.56
CA LEU A 49 -7.46 -7.81 3.07
C LEU A 49 -6.79 -8.23 1.78
N ASP A 50 -7.05 -7.44 0.73
CA ASP A 50 -6.55 -7.61 -0.62
C ASP A 50 -6.88 -8.94 -1.29
N THR A 51 -6.60 -8.98 -2.59
CA THR A 51 -6.67 -10.18 -3.42
C THR A 51 -5.33 -10.41 -4.13
N THR A 52 -5.36 -11.08 -5.28
CA THR A 52 -4.16 -11.29 -6.09
C THR A 52 -4.34 -10.66 -7.46
N GLY A 53 -3.27 -10.66 -8.25
CA GLY A 53 -3.31 -10.22 -9.63
C GLY A 53 -1.96 -10.34 -10.32
N PRO A 54 -1.82 -9.71 -11.49
CA PRO A 54 -0.60 -9.80 -12.29
C PRO A 54 0.58 -9.11 -11.60
N SER A 55 1.76 -9.74 -11.60
CA SER A 55 3.02 -9.16 -11.08
C SER A 55 3.85 -8.43 -12.14
N SER A 56 3.32 -8.31 -13.36
CA SER A 56 3.92 -7.66 -14.51
C SER A 56 2.83 -7.26 -15.51
N ALA A 57 3.22 -6.77 -16.70
CA ALA A 57 2.26 -6.52 -17.78
C ALA A 57 1.48 -7.77 -18.23
N SER A 58 1.98 -8.98 -17.92
CA SER A 58 1.27 -10.22 -18.24
C SER A 58 0.22 -10.57 -17.18
N PRO A 59 -1.00 -11.00 -17.58
CA PRO A 59 -2.02 -11.49 -16.65
C PRO A 59 -1.51 -12.61 -15.74
N LEU A 60 -2.12 -12.73 -14.56
CA LEU A 60 -1.91 -13.90 -13.70
C LEU A 60 -2.37 -15.17 -14.44
N SER A 61 -1.55 -16.22 -14.39
CA SER A 61 -1.90 -17.47 -15.07
C SER A 61 -3.13 -18.14 -14.44
N SER A 62 -3.95 -18.82 -15.26
CA SER A 62 -5.15 -19.51 -14.76
C SER A 62 -4.83 -20.56 -13.68
N SER A 63 -3.67 -21.20 -13.73
CA SER A 63 -3.24 -22.17 -12.72
C SER A 63 -2.85 -21.51 -11.40
N ALA A 64 -2.16 -20.36 -11.46
CA ALA A 64 -1.83 -19.56 -10.27
C ALA A 64 -3.10 -19.03 -9.60
N LEU A 65 -4.03 -18.47 -10.39
CA LEU A 65 -5.32 -18.00 -9.87
C LEU A 65 -6.11 -19.14 -9.20
N GLN A 66 -6.21 -20.31 -9.83
CA GLN A 66 -6.86 -21.48 -9.22
C GLN A 66 -6.19 -21.93 -7.92
N THR A 67 -4.86 -21.88 -7.86
CA THR A 67 -4.09 -22.25 -6.66
C THR A 67 -4.35 -21.25 -5.53
N TYR A 68 -4.38 -19.95 -5.82
CA TYR A 68 -4.77 -18.91 -4.87
C TYR A 68 -6.19 -19.12 -4.34
N LEU A 69 -7.18 -19.30 -5.22
CA LEU A 69 -8.58 -19.50 -4.83
C LEU A 69 -8.77 -20.79 -4.00
N SER A 70 -8.06 -21.87 -4.33
CA SER A 70 -8.07 -23.12 -3.57
C SER A 70 -7.48 -22.93 -2.16
N SER A 71 -6.36 -22.19 -2.07
CA SER A 71 -5.70 -21.87 -0.80
C SER A 71 -6.60 -21.02 0.10
N LEU A 72 -7.26 -19.99 -0.48
CA LEU A 72 -8.21 -19.14 0.22
C LEU A 72 -9.42 -19.96 0.72
N ARG A 73 -10.00 -20.81 -0.12
CA ARG A 73 -11.09 -21.72 0.28
C ARG A 73 -10.68 -22.64 1.43
N SER A 74 -9.47 -23.21 1.36
CA SER A 74 -8.93 -24.08 2.42
C SER A 74 -8.80 -23.32 3.74
N ALA A 75 -8.29 -22.09 3.70
CA ALA A 75 -8.14 -21.25 4.88
C ALA A 75 -9.49 -20.85 5.53
N ILE A 76 -10.54 -20.61 4.73
CA ILE A 76 -11.90 -20.39 5.23
C ILE A 76 -12.45 -21.67 5.88
N ALA A 77 -12.26 -22.83 5.23
CA ALA A 77 -12.74 -24.11 5.74
C ALA A 77 -12.03 -24.55 7.03
N SER A 78 -10.79 -24.10 7.27
CA SER A 78 -10.07 -24.37 8.52
C SER A 78 -10.41 -23.40 9.65
N HIS A 79 -11.32 -22.44 9.44
CA HIS A 79 -11.74 -21.51 10.48
C HIS A 79 -12.42 -22.26 11.66
N PRO A 80 -12.12 -21.91 12.94
CA PRO A 80 -12.63 -22.66 14.10
C PRO A 80 -14.15 -22.66 14.26
N THR A 81 -14.82 -21.56 13.91
CA THR A 81 -16.29 -21.43 13.96
C THR A 81 -16.87 -21.59 12.56
N GLN A 82 -17.82 -22.52 12.37
CA GLN A 82 -18.46 -22.80 11.09
C GLN A 82 -19.99 -22.62 11.17
N PRO A 83 -20.66 -22.22 10.08
CA PRO A 83 -20.09 -21.88 8.77
C PRO A 83 -19.34 -20.54 8.78
N ALA A 84 -18.09 -20.55 8.32
CA ALA A 84 -17.23 -19.38 8.21
C ALA A 84 -17.48 -18.62 6.90
N ARG A 85 -17.60 -17.29 6.96
CA ARG A 85 -17.94 -16.45 5.80
C ARG A 85 -17.14 -15.17 5.79
N ILE A 86 -16.59 -14.84 4.62
CA ILE A 86 -16.06 -13.50 4.38
C ILE A 86 -17.24 -12.57 4.13
N THR A 87 -17.43 -11.57 4.99
CA THR A 87 -18.49 -10.56 4.83
C THR A 87 -17.97 -9.31 4.15
N ASP A 88 -16.68 -9.03 4.30
CA ASP A 88 -16.04 -7.79 3.87
C ASP A 88 -14.70 -8.10 3.20
N ILE A 89 -14.47 -7.49 2.03
CA ILE A 89 -13.18 -7.44 1.35
C ILE A 89 -12.73 -5.98 1.37
N ILE A 90 -11.56 -5.70 1.92
CA ILE A 90 -10.94 -4.37 1.90
C ILE A 90 -9.77 -4.41 0.92
N LEU A 91 -9.76 -3.48 -0.03
CA LEU A 91 -8.68 -3.29 -1.00
C LEU A 91 -7.82 -2.11 -0.56
N THR A 92 -6.53 -2.36 -0.35
CA THR A 92 -5.61 -1.41 0.30
C THR A 92 -5.18 -0.27 -0.61
N HIS A 93 -5.09 -0.50 -1.92
CA HIS A 93 -4.83 0.50 -2.93
C HIS A 93 -5.21 -0.01 -4.33
N TRP A 94 -5.00 0.78 -5.38
CA TRP A 94 -5.52 0.47 -6.72
C TRP A 94 -4.70 -0.52 -7.54
N HIS A 95 -3.44 -0.81 -7.16
CA HIS A 95 -2.59 -1.67 -7.97
C HIS A 95 -3.21 -3.05 -8.21
N ARG A 96 -2.93 -3.59 -9.40
CA ARG A 96 -3.66 -4.74 -9.95
C ARG A 96 -3.33 -6.04 -9.23
N ASP A 97 -2.14 -6.17 -8.67
CA ASP A 97 -1.75 -7.32 -7.87
C ASP A 97 -2.49 -7.41 -6.52
N HIS A 98 -3.13 -6.33 -6.06
CA HIS A 98 -4.03 -6.32 -4.90
C HIS A 98 -5.50 -6.44 -5.27
N THR A 99 -5.90 -5.97 -6.47
CA THR A 99 -7.32 -5.77 -6.82
C THR A 99 -7.84 -6.69 -7.93
N ALA A 100 -7.00 -7.19 -8.84
CA ALA A 100 -7.49 -7.77 -10.09
C ALA A 100 -8.36 -9.03 -9.91
N ALA A 101 -8.10 -9.84 -8.88
CA ALA A 101 -8.85 -11.06 -8.62
C ALA A 101 -10.10 -10.86 -7.74
N VAL A 102 -10.47 -9.62 -7.37
CA VAL A 102 -11.64 -9.41 -6.48
C VAL A 102 -12.94 -9.96 -7.07
N GLY A 103 -13.14 -9.85 -8.38
CA GLY A 103 -14.29 -10.49 -9.04
C GLY A 103 -14.28 -12.02 -8.95
N ASP A 104 -13.11 -12.66 -9.09
CA ASP A 104 -12.97 -14.10 -8.98
C ASP A 104 -13.20 -14.61 -7.55
N VAL A 105 -12.70 -13.86 -6.56
CA VAL A 105 -12.93 -14.12 -5.14
C VAL A 105 -14.43 -14.03 -4.82
N VAL A 106 -15.11 -12.97 -5.24
CA VAL A 106 -16.55 -12.79 -4.98
C VAL A 106 -17.37 -13.93 -5.59
N ARG A 107 -17.10 -14.32 -6.85
CA ARG A 107 -17.77 -15.48 -7.48
C ARG A 107 -17.50 -16.80 -6.74
N MET A 108 -16.28 -16.98 -6.24
CA MET A 108 -15.91 -18.17 -5.47
C MET A 108 -16.67 -18.21 -4.15
N LEU A 109 -16.76 -17.08 -3.44
CA LEU A 109 -17.51 -16.96 -2.18
C LEU A 109 -19.02 -17.18 -2.37
N ALA A 110 -19.61 -16.63 -3.43
CA ALA A 110 -21.03 -16.86 -3.75
C ALA A 110 -21.34 -18.35 -3.95
N LYS A 111 -20.43 -19.11 -4.57
CA LYS A 111 -20.55 -20.57 -4.73
C LYS A 111 -20.40 -21.33 -3.41
N LEU A 112 -19.61 -20.81 -2.46
CA LEU A 112 -19.41 -21.43 -1.15
C LEU A 112 -20.60 -21.19 -0.21
N ASN A 113 -21.17 -19.97 -0.23
CA ASN A 113 -22.28 -19.58 0.64
C ASN A 113 -23.64 -20.10 0.14
N GLY A 114 -23.79 -20.37 -1.17
CA GLY A 114 -25.08 -20.73 -1.76
C GLY A 114 -25.95 -19.51 -2.07
N ALA A 115 -27.06 -19.72 -2.77
CA ALA A 115 -27.83 -18.63 -3.40
C ALA A 115 -28.64 -17.73 -2.44
N GLU A 116 -28.84 -18.16 -1.18
CA GLU A 116 -29.71 -17.48 -0.21
C GLU A 116 -28.94 -16.71 0.89
N GLU A 117 -27.60 -16.73 0.88
CA GLU A 117 -26.80 -16.22 2.00
C GLU A 117 -26.00 -14.96 1.69
N ALA A 118 -25.65 -14.25 2.78
CA ALA A 118 -25.15 -12.88 2.83
C ALA A 118 -24.13 -12.52 1.74
N LYS A 119 -24.42 -11.40 1.08
CA LYS A 119 -23.60 -10.78 0.05
C LYS A 119 -22.29 -10.25 0.64
N VAL A 120 -21.24 -10.23 -0.18
CA VAL A 120 -19.95 -9.66 0.23
C VAL A 120 -19.93 -8.17 -0.08
N ARG A 121 -19.40 -7.35 0.83
CA ARG A 121 -19.11 -5.93 0.58
C ARG A 121 -17.64 -5.78 0.17
N VAL A 122 -17.39 -5.03 -0.91
CA VAL A 122 -16.04 -4.67 -1.32
C VAL A 122 -15.81 -3.21 -1.00
N TRP A 123 -14.77 -2.94 -0.22
CA TRP A 123 -14.45 -1.64 0.33
C TRP A 123 -13.15 -1.11 -0.25
N LYS A 124 -13.13 0.18 -0.58
CA LYS A 124 -11.95 0.84 -1.13
C LYS A 124 -11.87 2.31 -0.71
N PHE A 125 -10.67 2.76 -0.35
CA PHE A 125 -10.40 4.17 -0.14
C PHE A 125 -10.30 4.86 -1.52
N PRO A 126 -10.93 6.03 -1.73
CA PRO A 126 -10.98 6.64 -3.06
C PRO A 126 -9.61 7.18 -3.50
N CYS A 127 -9.28 6.99 -4.77
CA CYS A 127 -8.15 7.64 -5.42
C CYS A 127 -8.36 9.16 -5.45
N ALA A 128 -7.27 9.93 -5.37
CA ALA A 128 -7.33 11.37 -5.49
C ALA A 128 -7.85 11.77 -6.87
N THR A 129 -8.95 12.55 -6.90
CA THR A 129 -9.59 13.01 -8.14
C THR A 129 -8.86 14.21 -8.76
N GLY A 130 -7.94 14.83 -8.03
CA GLY A 130 -7.26 16.07 -8.42
C GLY A 130 -8.04 17.36 -8.08
N GLU A 131 -9.23 17.26 -7.49
CA GLU A 131 -9.95 18.41 -6.95
C GLU A 131 -9.37 18.81 -5.58
N GLY A 132 -9.22 20.12 -5.31
CA GLY A 132 -8.72 20.64 -4.03
C GLY A 132 -7.21 20.95 -3.95
N GLY A 133 -6.52 21.14 -5.08
CA GLY A 133 -5.09 21.51 -5.09
C GLY A 133 -4.12 20.32 -4.94
N SER A 134 -4.64 19.10 -5.14
CA SER A 134 -3.87 17.85 -5.16
C SER A 134 -2.71 17.93 -6.16
N SER A 135 -1.50 17.61 -5.69
CA SER A 135 -0.24 17.54 -6.45
C SER A 135 -0.39 16.84 -7.80
N ASP A 136 0.38 17.29 -8.80
CA ASP A 136 0.50 16.66 -10.12
C ASP A 136 0.86 15.16 -10.04
N ALA A 137 1.40 14.71 -8.91
CA ALA A 137 1.75 13.34 -8.59
C ALA A 137 0.59 12.33 -8.80
N TRP A 138 -0.66 12.73 -8.64
CA TRP A 138 -1.81 11.81 -8.63
C TRP A 138 -2.60 11.77 -9.96
N LYS A 139 -2.14 12.47 -10.99
CA LYS A 139 -2.89 12.59 -12.27
C LYS A 139 -3.21 11.24 -12.91
N SER A 140 -2.29 10.28 -12.85
CA SER A 140 -2.45 8.94 -13.42
C SER A 140 -3.45 8.06 -12.67
N GLU A 141 -3.86 8.45 -11.45
CA GLU A 141 -4.69 7.63 -10.56
C GLU A 141 -6.20 7.93 -10.68
N ARG A 142 -6.57 9.03 -11.34
CA ARG A 142 -7.95 9.55 -11.37
C ARG A 142 -8.98 8.58 -11.95
N THR A 143 -8.56 7.65 -12.81
CA THR A 143 -9.45 6.68 -13.48
C THR A 143 -9.47 5.32 -12.80
N LYS A 144 -8.67 5.11 -11.76
CA LYS A 144 -8.40 3.77 -11.22
C LYS A 144 -9.58 3.18 -10.48
N ASP A 145 -10.34 3.98 -9.74
CA ASP A 145 -11.58 3.50 -9.12
C ASP A 145 -12.64 3.14 -10.16
N ALA A 146 -12.79 3.94 -11.22
CA ALA A 146 -13.72 3.66 -12.31
C ALA A 146 -13.28 2.43 -13.15
N GLU A 147 -11.98 2.18 -13.29
CA GLU A 147 -11.44 0.94 -13.87
C GLU A 147 -11.86 -0.28 -13.05
N LEU A 148 -11.72 -0.21 -11.73
CA LEU A 148 -12.10 -1.30 -10.85
C LEU A 148 -13.62 -1.54 -10.79
N GLU A 149 -14.43 -0.48 -10.80
CA GLU A 149 -15.89 -0.60 -10.90
C GLU A 149 -16.31 -1.38 -12.15
N ARG A 150 -15.68 -1.12 -13.31
CA ARG A 150 -15.97 -1.88 -14.55
C ARG A 150 -15.63 -3.36 -14.43
N ASP A 151 -14.56 -3.70 -13.72
CA ASP A 151 -14.19 -5.10 -13.49
C ASP A 151 -15.23 -5.87 -12.65
N LEU A 152 -16.00 -5.14 -11.82
CA LEU A 152 -17.03 -5.68 -10.93
C LEU A 152 -18.45 -5.55 -11.48
N GLU A 153 -18.64 -4.86 -12.60
CA GLU A 153 -19.95 -4.60 -13.21
C GLU A 153 -20.69 -5.90 -13.59
N GLY A 154 -19.94 -6.93 -13.99
CA GLY A 154 -20.47 -8.24 -14.36
C GLY A 154 -20.88 -9.16 -13.19
N LEU A 155 -20.74 -8.72 -11.93
CA LEU A 155 -21.16 -9.50 -10.76
C LEU A 155 -22.66 -9.29 -10.46
N GLY A 156 -23.35 -10.40 -10.23
CA GLY A 156 -24.78 -10.45 -9.91
C GLY A 156 -25.10 -9.94 -8.51
N GLY A 157 -26.33 -9.49 -8.31
CA GLY A 157 -26.79 -8.95 -7.03
C GLY A 157 -26.90 -9.97 -5.89
N ASN A 158 -26.75 -11.26 -6.17
CA ASN A 158 -26.63 -12.34 -5.20
C ASN A 158 -25.15 -12.65 -4.83
N GLU A 159 -24.19 -12.12 -5.58
CA GLU A 159 -22.76 -12.33 -5.33
C GLU A 159 -22.16 -11.16 -4.52
N LEU A 160 -22.53 -9.94 -4.88
CA LEU A 160 -21.97 -8.70 -4.33
C LEU A 160 -23.05 -7.80 -3.73
N GLU A 161 -22.76 -7.21 -2.57
CA GLU A 161 -23.58 -6.14 -1.99
C GLU A 161 -23.19 -4.81 -2.64
N ARG A 162 -24.09 -4.26 -3.45
CA ARG A 162 -23.93 -2.93 -4.04
C ARG A 162 -24.37 -1.85 -3.06
N THR A 163 -23.81 -0.67 -3.20
CA THR A 163 -24.23 0.54 -2.49
C THR A 163 -25.65 0.97 -2.89
N SER A 164 -26.21 1.96 -2.20
CA SER A 164 -27.55 2.50 -2.50
C SER A 164 -27.65 3.17 -3.88
N ASP A 165 -26.54 3.69 -4.41
CA ASP A 165 -26.43 4.27 -5.76
C ASP A 165 -26.02 3.24 -6.83
N GLY A 166 -25.87 1.96 -6.45
CA GLY A 166 -25.67 0.84 -7.37
C GLY A 166 -24.22 0.53 -7.72
N THR A 167 -23.26 1.26 -7.17
CA THR A 167 -21.83 0.99 -7.35
C THR A 167 -21.39 -0.27 -6.61
N ALA A 168 -20.33 -0.91 -7.09
CA ALA A 168 -19.77 -2.11 -6.49
C ALA A 168 -18.90 -1.80 -5.26
N LEU A 169 -18.22 -0.66 -5.27
CA LEU A 169 -17.26 -0.27 -4.25
C LEU A 169 -17.93 0.59 -3.17
N HIS A 170 -17.85 0.12 -1.93
CA HIS A 170 -18.18 0.90 -0.75
C HIS A 170 -16.99 1.79 -0.38
N THR A 171 -17.24 3.09 -0.19
CA THR A 171 -16.18 4.06 0.11
C THR A 171 -15.65 3.88 1.54
N LEU A 172 -14.35 3.65 1.68
CA LEU A 172 -13.64 3.70 2.96
C LEU A 172 -13.30 5.14 3.36
N ARG A 173 -13.22 5.36 4.67
CA ARG A 173 -12.77 6.62 5.27
C ARG A 173 -11.65 6.39 6.27
N ALA A 174 -10.79 7.39 6.45
CA ALA A 174 -9.76 7.36 7.48
C ALA A 174 -10.43 7.30 8.87
N GLY A 175 -9.89 6.46 9.76
CA GLY A 175 -10.46 6.18 11.07
C GLY A 175 -11.71 5.29 11.05
N GLN A 176 -12.15 4.82 9.88
CA GLN A 176 -13.28 3.90 9.81
C GLN A 176 -12.95 2.58 10.51
N GLN A 177 -13.85 2.15 11.38
CA GLN A 177 -13.69 0.94 12.18
C GLN A 177 -14.59 -0.19 11.71
N PHE A 178 -14.07 -1.41 11.81
CA PHE A 178 -14.82 -2.65 11.67
C PHE A 178 -14.60 -3.49 12.93
N SER A 179 -15.60 -4.26 13.36
CA SER A 179 -15.47 -5.11 14.53
C SER A 179 -15.99 -6.51 14.25
N LEU A 180 -15.24 -7.51 14.73
CA LEU A 180 -15.65 -8.91 14.69
C LEU A 180 -15.74 -9.43 16.13
N ALA A 181 -16.94 -9.84 16.53
CA ALA A 181 -17.26 -10.30 17.87
C ALA A 181 -17.79 -11.76 17.85
N PRO A 182 -17.73 -12.48 18.99
CA PRO A 182 -18.28 -13.82 19.13
C PRO A 182 -19.76 -13.94 18.71
N SER A 183 -20.13 -15.10 18.16
CA SER A 183 -21.52 -15.45 17.85
C SER A 183 -22.41 -15.34 19.09
N GLY A 184 -23.53 -14.60 19.00
CA GLY A 184 -24.52 -14.47 20.08
C GLY A 184 -24.37 -13.23 20.95
N ALA A 185 -23.38 -12.36 20.70
CA ALA A 185 -23.37 -11.01 21.24
C ALA A 185 -24.59 -10.23 20.67
N SER A 186 -25.54 -9.84 21.53
CA SER A 186 -26.70 -9.07 21.08
C SER A 186 -26.27 -7.65 20.73
N PRO A 187 -26.69 -7.06 19.60
CA PRO A 187 -26.45 -5.64 19.34
C PRO A 187 -27.10 -4.71 20.38
N ALA A 188 -28.04 -5.21 21.19
CA ALA A 188 -28.66 -4.47 22.29
C ALA A 188 -27.84 -4.46 23.59
N THR A 189 -26.83 -5.34 23.71
CA THR A 189 -25.86 -5.33 24.79
C THR A 189 -24.53 -4.88 24.22
N ASN A 190 -24.07 -3.68 24.55
CA ASN A 190 -22.74 -3.16 24.20
C ASN A 190 -21.58 -3.97 24.83
N ASN A 191 -21.69 -5.29 24.97
CA ASN A 191 -20.58 -6.17 25.31
C ASN A 191 -19.75 -6.42 24.05
N THR A 192 -19.10 -5.36 23.57
CA THR A 192 -17.96 -5.41 22.65
C THR A 192 -16.66 -5.79 23.38
N GLU A 193 -16.76 -6.23 24.63
CA GLU A 193 -15.65 -6.56 25.54
C GLU A 193 -14.95 -7.88 25.21
N ASP A 194 -15.32 -8.59 24.13
CA ASP A 194 -14.58 -9.74 23.61
C ASP A 194 -14.69 -9.70 22.09
N GLY A 195 -13.62 -9.35 21.39
CA GLY A 195 -13.64 -9.12 19.95
C GLY A 195 -12.36 -8.51 19.42
N VAL A 196 -12.30 -8.32 18.10
CA VAL A 196 -11.22 -7.57 17.45
C VAL A 196 -11.78 -6.39 16.67
N GLU A 197 -11.02 -5.31 16.66
CA GLU A 197 -11.31 -4.11 15.89
C GLU A 197 -10.25 -3.88 14.83
N PHE A 198 -10.69 -3.38 13.69
CA PHE A 198 -9.89 -2.92 12.59
C PHE A 198 -10.10 -1.44 12.42
N GLU A 199 -9.03 -0.67 12.30
CA GLU A 199 -9.12 0.75 11.96
C GLU A 199 -8.35 1.04 10.67
N VAL A 200 -9.02 1.73 9.75
CA VAL A 200 -8.42 2.19 8.49
C VAL A 200 -7.54 3.41 8.76
N VAL A 201 -6.25 3.31 8.44
CA VAL A 201 -5.29 4.41 8.53
C VAL A 201 -4.92 4.83 7.11
N HIS A 202 -5.30 6.04 6.69
CA HIS A 202 -4.92 6.55 5.37
C HIS A 202 -3.43 6.89 5.35
N THR A 203 -2.69 6.29 4.42
CA THR A 203 -1.24 6.38 4.31
C THR A 203 -0.82 6.67 2.87
N PRO A 204 -1.19 7.83 2.31
CA PRO A 204 -0.86 8.17 0.93
C PRO A 204 0.64 8.30 0.74
N GLY A 205 1.11 8.07 -0.48
CA GLY A 205 2.53 8.16 -0.82
C GLY A 205 2.90 7.14 -1.86
N HIS A 206 2.68 5.86 -1.53
CA HIS A 206 2.80 4.77 -2.49
C HIS A 206 1.86 5.00 -3.68
N THR A 207 0.57 5.12 -3.35
CA THR A 207 -0.51 5.69 -4.19
C THR A 207 -1.31 6.69 -3.35
N SER A 208 -2.23 7.44 -3.97
CA SER A 208 -3.08 8.40 -3.26
C SER A 208 -4.12 7.73 -2.35
N ASP A 209 -4.57 6.53 -2.71
CA ASP A 209 -5.57 5.73 -2.01
C ASP A 209 -4.98 4.70 -1.04
N SER A 210 -3.65 4.67 -0.89
CA SER A 210 -2.97 3.73 -0.01
C SER A 210 -3.47 3.83 1.43
N ILE A 211 -3.85 2.68 1.99
CA ILE A 211 -4.20 2.54 3.41
C ILE A 211 -3.34 1.47 4.10
N CYS A 212 -3.12 1.69 5.39
CA CYS A 212 -2.77 0.63 6.33
C CYS A 212 -4.02 0.27 7.16
N VAL A 213 -4.03 -0.91 7.76
CA VAL A 213 -5.11 -1.34 8.66
C VAL A 213 -4.53 -1.74 10.01
N LEU A 214 -5.01 -1.13 11.09
CA LEU A 214 -4.57 -1.40 12.44
C LEU A 214 -5.51 -2.42 13.09
N LEU A 215 -4.95 -3.50 13.64
CA LEU A 215 -5.71 -4.52 14.36
C LEU A 215 -5.58 -4.30 15.87
N ARG A 216 -6.70 -4.29 16.60
CA ARG A 216 -6.73 -4.21 18.07
C ARG A 216 -7.53 -5.35 18.68
N ASP A 217 -7.13 -5.73 19.88
CA ASP A 217 -7.95 -6.55 20.76
C ASP A 217 -8.94 -5.65 21.50
N LEU A 218 -10.22 -6.01 21.52
CA LEU A 218 -11.22 -5.33 22.34
C LEU A 218 -11.34 -5.97 23.74
N SER A 219 -10.81 -7.19 23.93
CA SER A 219 -10.98 -7.99 25.14
C SER A 219 -10.24 -7.50 26.39
N SER A 220 -9.34 -6.51 26.22
CA SER A 220 -8.55 -5.95 27.33
C SER A 220 -8.90 -4.50 27.66
N SER A 221 -10.02 -3.99 27.15
CA SER A 221 -10.51 -2.65 27.47
C SER A 221 -11.08 -2.59 28.89
N SER A 222 -10.19 -2.45 29.89
CA SER A 222 -10.62 -1.96 31.20
C SER A 222 -11.21 -0.54 31.02
N PRO A 223 -12.37 -0.22 31.63
CA PRO A 223 -13.07 1.06 31.43
C PRO A 223 -12.28 2.32 31.85
N SER A 224 -11.04 2.16 32.34
CA SER A 224 -10.12 3.22 32.76
C SER A 224 -8.97 3.49 31.77
N SER A 225 -8.83 2.76 30.66
CA SER A 225 -7.70 2.90 29.72
C SER A 225 -8.19 3.13 28.28
N SER A 226 -8.07 4.37 27.81
CA SER A 226 -8.63 4.86 26.53
C SER A 226 -7.96 4.33 25.25
N ALA A 227 -6.99 3.42 25.31
CA ALA A 227 -6.42 2.82 24.10
C ALA A 227 -5.92 1.40 24.39
N THR A 228 -6.51 0.40 23.74
CA THR A 228 -5.94 -0.94 23.68
C THR A 228 -4.71 -0.93 22.77
N SER A 229 -3.61 -1.50 23.24
CA SER A 229 -2.39 -1.65 22.43
C SER A 229 -2.74 -2.40 21.13
N PRO A 230 -2.25 -1.93 19.97
CA PRO A 230 -2.36 -2.67 18.72
C PRO A 230 -1.84 -4.10 18.85
N LEU A 231 -2.44 -5.01 18.10
CA LEU A 231 -1.97 -6.38 17.93
C LEU A 231 -1.04 -6.51 16.72
N ALA A 232 -1.33 -5.77 15.65
CA ALA A 232 -0.55 -5.76 14.41
C ALA A 232 -0.95 -4.57 13.52
N LEU A 233 -0.10 -4.25 12.55
CA LEU A 233 -0.39 -3.29 11.49
C LEU A 233 -0.24 -3.96 10.12
N PHE A 234 -1.30 -3.96 9.32
CA PHE A 234 -1.23 -4.37 7.91
C PHE A 234 -0.76 -3.18 7.08
N THR A 235 0.37 -3.32 6.39
CA THR A 235 1.05 -2.18 5.75
C THR A 235 0.94 -2.15 4.24
N ALA A 236 0.40 -3.20 3.62
CA ALA A 236 0.34 -3.33 2.15
C ALA A 236 1.69 -2.93 1.53
N ASP A 237 1.67 -1.98 0.60
CA ASP A 237 2.87 -1.47 -0.09
C ASP A 237 3.47 -0.22 0.55
N THR A 238 2.95 0.21 1.70
CA THR A 238 3.54 1.32 2.47
C THR A 238 4.88 0.89 3.08
N VAL A 239 4.95 -0.29 3.68
CA VAL A 239 6.18 -0.90 4.21
C VAL A 239 6.18 -2.39 3.88
N LEU A 240 7.28 -2.89 3.32
CA LEU A 240 7.41 -4.26 2.83
C LEU A 240 8.18 -5.13 3.82
N GLY A 241 8.00 -6.44 3.72
CA GLY A 241 8.76 -7.42 4.50
C GLY A 241 10.21 -7.55 4.06
N HIS A 242 10.52 -7.15 2.82
CA HIS A 242 11.86 -7.19 2.26
C HIS A 242 12.11 -6.02 1.31
N GLY A 243 13.32 -5.49 1.30
CA GLY A 243 13.69 -4.37 0.42
C GLY A 243 13.03 -3.06 0.84
N THR A 244 12.65 -2.23 -0.15
CA THR A 244 12.00 -0.93 0.07
C THR A 244 10.81 -0.75 -0.86
N ALA A 245 9.82 0.03 -0.47
CA ALA A 245 8.67 0.37 -1.31
C ALA A 245 9.01 1.43 -2.37
N VAL A 246 8.24 1.43 -3.46
CA VAL A 246 8.16 2.51 -4.46
C VAL A 246 7.04 3.48 -4.06
N PHE A 247 7.09 4.74 -4.51
CA PHE A 247 6.04 5.72 -4.22
C PHE A 247 5.89 6.75 -5.31
N ALA A 248 4.67 7.26 -5.49
CA ALA A 248 4.36 8.35 -6.40
C ALA A 248 4.62 9.74 -5.79
N SER A 249 4.49 9.90 -4.47
CA SER A 249 4.83 11.15 -3.76
C SER A 249 5.65 10.87 -2.52
N LEU A 250 6.91 11.33 -2.51
CA LEU A 250 7.78 11.19 -1.35
C LEU A 250 7.32 12.03 -0.16
N SER A 251 6.77 13.23 -0.42
CA SER A 251 6.27 14.13 0.63
C SER A 251 5.14 13.48 1.41
N ALA A 252 4.11 12.99 0.70
CA ALA A 252 3.00 12.25 1.31
C ALA A 252 3.48 10.97 2.00
N TYR A 253 4.40 10.23 1.36
CA TYR A 253 4.95 9.00 1.92
C TYR A 253 5.68 9.21 3.25
N LEU A 254 6.55 10.23 3.35
CA LEU A 254 7.25 10.56 4.59
C LEU A 254 6.30 11.04 5.69
N SER A 255 5.26 11.80 5.32
CA SER A 255 4.20 12.18 6.27
C SER A 255 3.47 10.93 6.79
N SER A 256 3.15 9.98 5.92
CA SER A 256 2.51 8.71 6.30
C SER A 256 3.40 7.88 7.23
N LEU A 257 4.70 7.75 6.93
CA LEU A 257 5.65 7.06 7.82
C LEU A 257 5.75 7.75 9.19
N ALA A 258 5.73 9.09 9.24
CA ALA A 258 5.74 9.83 10.51
C ALA A 258 4.47 9.55 11.33
N SER A 259 3.29 9.62 10.72
CA SER A 259 2.03 9.31 11.39
C SER A 259 1.98 7.87 11.92
N LEU A 260 2.53 6.90 11.17
CA LEU A 260 2.63 5.51 11.62
C LEU A 260 3.62 5.34 12.78
N ILE A 261 4.73 6.08 12.79
CA ILE A 261 5.67 6.10 13.92
C ILE A 261 4.97 6.62 15.16
N ASP A 262 4.22 7.72 15.06
CA ASP A 262 3.48 8.29 16.20
C ASP A 262 2.44 7.29 16.73
N LEU A 263 1.66 6.70 15.83
CA LEU A 263 0.62 5.71 16.13
C LEU A 263 1.19 4.46 16.85
N LEU A 264 2.37 3.98 16.46
CA LEU A 264 2.99 2.83 17.10
C LEU A 264 3.82 3.21 18.34
N SER A 265 4.30 4.45 18.45
CA SER A 265 5.08 4.91 19.61
C SER A 265 4.22 5.09 20.85
N THR A 266 2.91 5.25 20.71
CA THR A 266 1.96 5.30 21.83
C THR A 266 1.60 3.92 22.39
N SER A 267 2.07 2.84 21.75
CA SER A 267 1.80 1.47 22.16
C SER A 267 2.78 1.04 23.26
N GLY A 268 2.39 0.09 24.12
CA GLY A 268 3.24 -0.39 25.23
C GLY A 268 4.59 -0.98 24.79
N SER A 269 5.36 -1.54 25.73
CA SER A 269 6.75 -1.97 25.48
C SER A 269 6.94 -3.13 24.49
N ALA A 270 5.89 -3.82 24.06
CA ALA A 270 6.00 -4.97 23.16
C ALA A 270 6.04 -4.50 21.69
N PRO A 271 6.96 -5.02 20.85
CA PRO A 271 6.98 -4.71 19.42
C PRO A 271 5.67 -5.09 18.73
N ILE A 272 5.17 -4.20 17.88
CA ILE A 272 3.99 -4.45 17.04
C ILE A 272 4.45 -5.01 15.70
N PRO A 273 4.02 -6.22 15.29
CA PRO A 273 4.41 -6.78 14.01
C PRO A 273 3.73 -6.07 12.84
N LEU A 274 4.41 -6.03 11.68
CA LEU A 274 3.82 -5.63 10.41
C LEU A 274 3.48 -6.84 9.56
N TYR A 275 2.31 -6.75 8.92
CA TYR A 275 1.83 -7.68 7.92
C TYR A 275 1.83 -6.96 6.56
N PRO A 276 2.93 -7.05 5.80
CA PRO A 276 3.12 -6.30 4.56
C PRO A 276 2.37 -6.92 3.38
N GLY A 277 2.15 -6.13 2.32
CA GLY A 277 1.60 -6.59 1.04
C GLY A 277 2.53 -7.59 0.35
N HIS A 278 3.85 -7.46 0.55
CA HIS A 278 4.84 -8.39 0.01
C HIS A 278 5.96 -8.68 1.01
N GLY A 279 6.51 -9.90 0.94
CA GLY A 279 7.61 -10.34 1.78
C GLY A 279 7.17 -10.96 3.11
N GLU A 280 8.13 -11.18 3.99
CA GLU A 280 7.90 -11.84 5.29
C GLU A 280 7.30 -10.90 6.35
N VAL A 281 6.81 -11.48 7.44
CA VAL A 281 6.33 -10.71 8.60
C VAL A 281 7.49 -9.92 9.19
N VAL A 282 7.25 -8.63 9.48
CA VAL A 282 8.21 -7.81 10.22
C VAL A 282 7.86 -7.90 11.70
N THR A 283 8.80 -8.36 12.54
CA THR A 283 8.54 -8.56 13.97
C THR A 283 8.55 -7.26 14.77
N ASP A 284 9.46 -6.33 14.46
CA ASP A 284 9.54 -5.00 15.05
C ASP A 284 9.15 -3.93 14.03
N GLY A 285 7.85 -3.64 13.98
CA GLY A 285 7.30 -2.72 13.00
C GLY A 285 7.75 -1.28 13.21
N LEU A 286 7.84 -0.81 14.45
CA LEU A 286 8.28 0.55 14.75
C LEU A 286 9.74 0.76 14.30
N ALA A 287 10.62 -0.21 14.58
CA ALA A 287 12.00 -0.14 14.11
C ALA A 287 12.09 -0.12 12.58
N LYS A 288 11.31 -0.96 11.89
CA LYS A 288 11.31 -1.02 10.41
C LYS A 288 10.78 0.26 9.76
N ILE A 289 9.71 0.85 10.29
CA ILE A 289 9.17 2.12 9.77
C ILE A 289 10.18 3.26 9.99
N LYS A 290 10.86 3.30 11.14
CA LYS A 290 11.94 4.26 11.41
C LYS A 290 13.11 4.07 10.43
N GLU A 291 13.53 2.84 10.18
CA GLU A 291 14.56 2.50 9.19
C GLU A 291 14.19 3.03 7.80
N TYR A 292 12.95 2.79 7.36
CA TYR A 292 12.42 3.29 6.08
C TYR A 292 12.49 4.82 6.01
N LYS A 293 12.00 5.51 7.06
CA LYS A 293 12.00 6.97 7.12
C LYS A 293 13.43 7.53 7.09
N THR A 294 14.32 7.04 7.95
CA THR A 294 15.72 7.47 8.03
C THR A 294 16.45 7.25 6.71
N HIS A 295 16.24 6.11 6.04
CA HIS A 295 16.87 5.83 4.75
C HIS A 295 16.52 6.90 3.69
N ARG A 296 15.28 7.38 3.66
CA ARG A 296 14.85 8.44 2.74
C ARG A 296 15.39 9.81 3.16
N GLU A 297 15.37 10.12 4.45
CA GLU A 297 15.91 11.39 4.95
C GLU A 297 17.42 11.52 4.69
N ASP A 298 18.17 10.43 4.83
CA ASP A 298 19.60 10.41 4.53
C ASP A 298 19.86 10.57 3.02
N ARG A 299 19.02 9.98 2.16
CA ARG A 299 19.10 10.24 0.72
C ARG A 299 18.80 11.69 0.38
N GLU A 300 17.81 12.31 1.02
CA GLU A 300 17.51 13.73 0.82
C GLU A 300 18.69 14.63 1.21
N LYS A 301 19.37 14.34 2.33
CA LYS A 301 20.59 15.08 2.72
C LYS A 301 21.64 15.03 1.62
N GLN A 302 21.89 13.85 1.05
CA GLN A 302 22.84 13.70 -0.06
C GLN A 302 22.43 14.49 -1.31
N VAL A 303 21.14 14.52 -1.65
CA VAL A 303 20.63 15.33 -2.77
C VAL A 303 20.85 16.82 -2.52
N VAL A 304 20.57 17.29 -1.31
CA VAL A 304 20.77 18.69 -0.91
C VAL A 304 22.25 19.07 -0.94
N GLU A 305 23.13 18.21 -0.42
CA GLU A 305 24.58 18.41 -0.45
C GLU A 305 25.11 18.48 -1.89
N ALA A 306 24.68 17.55 -2.75
CA ALA A 306 25.07 17.52 -4.16
C ALA A 306 24.63 18.79 -4.92
N LEU A 307 23.38 19.24 -4.71
CA LEU A 307 22.88 20.47 -5.32
C LEU A 307 23.64 21.72 -4.86
N LYS A 308 23.98 21.82 -3.58
CA LYS A 308 24.74 22.95 -3.03
C LYS A 308 26.20 22.97 -3.45
N ALA A 309 26.75 21.82 -3.86
CA ALA A 309 28.11 21.71 -4.35
C ALA A 309 28.27 22.13 -5.82
N VAL A 310 27.16 22.36 -6.55
CA VAL A 310 27.21 22.83 -7.94
C VAL A 310 27.75 24.26 -7.98
N GLU A 311 28.96 24.42 -8.53
CA GLU A 311 29.60 25.73 -8.69
C GLU A 311 28.73 26.66 -9.58
N GLY A 312 28.65 27.94 -9.21
CA GLY A 312 27.86 28.92 -9.96
C GLY A 312 26.34 28.81 -9.82
N GLY A 313 25.81 27.80 -9.12
CA GLY A 313 24.37 27.62 -8.93
C GLY A 313 23.63 27.24 -10.22
N GLU A 314 24.34 26.64 -11.17
CA GLU A 314 23.76 26.17 -12.42
C GLU A 314 22.76 25.04 -12.19
N ALA A 315 21.81 24.89 -13.10
CA ALA A 315 20.79 23.84 -13.02
C ALA A 315 21.35 22.51 -13.53
N VAL A 316 21.23 21.45 -12.73
CA VAL A 316 21.69 20.09 -13.05
C VAL A 316 20.52 19.12 -13.17
N THR A 317 20.64 18.14 -14.05
CA THR A 317 19.62 17.11 -14.24
C THR A 317 19.64 16.09 -13.11
N ALA A 318 18.53 15.37 -12.92
CA ALA A 318 18.50 14.27 -11.96
C ALA A 318 19.49 13.15 -12.32
N GLY A 319 19.78 12.94 -13.62
CA GLY A 319 20.79 11.98 -14.06
C GLY A 319 22.20 12.35 -13.62
N GLU A 320 22.58 13.63 -13.77
CA GLU A 320 23.88 14.14 -13.31
C GLU A 320 24.01 14.04 -11.78
N LEU A 321 22.93 14.34 -11.04
CA LEU A 321 22.90 14.14 -9.59
C LEU A 321 23.03 12.65 -9.22
N THR A 322 22.40 11.74 -9.96
CA THR A 322 22.57 10.29 -9.75
C THR A 322 24.03 9.90 -9.92
N ASP A 323 24.67 10.35 -11.00
CA ASP A 323 26.07 10.03 -11.28
C ASP A 323 27.01 10.65 -10.23
N SER A 324 26.71 11.85 -9.72
CA SER A 324 27.47 12.48 -8.63
C SER A 324 27.35 11.72 -7.31
N ILE A 325 26.13 11.36 -6.91
CA ILE A 325 25.85 10.75 -5.60
C ILE A 325 26.23 9.26 -5.58
N TYR A 326 25.96 8.54 -6.66
CA TYR A 326 26.18 7.10 -6.71
C TYR A 326 27.44 6.69 -7.46
N ALA A 327 28.00 7.52 -8.35
CA ALA A 327 29.20 7.21 -9.14
C ALA A 327 29.26 5.74 -9.58
N ASP A 328 30.33 5.02 -9.23
CA ASP A 328 30.53 3.59 -9.51
C ASP A 328 30.03 2.66 -8.39
N THR A 329 29.33 3.19 -7.38
CA THR A 329 28.85 2.41 -6.21
C THR A 329 27.64 1.53 -6.52
N ILE A 330 26.92 1.81 -7.61
CA ILE A 330 25.79 1.00 -8.08
C ILE A 330 26.01 0.50 -9.51
N PRO A 331 25.55 -0.71 -9.85
CA PRO A 331 25.54 -1.18 -11.23
C PRO A 331 24.72 -0.27 -12.15
N SER A 332 25.14 -0.12 -13.41
CA SER A 332 24.43 0.69 -14.41
C SER A 332 22.96 0.32 -14.59
N SER A 333 22.61 -0.96 -14.36
CA SER A 333 21.23 -1.44 -14.40
C SER A 333 20.31 -0.85 -13.32
N LEU A 334 20.87 -0.27 -12.25
CA LEU A 334 20.12 0.39 -11.18
C LEU A 334 20.09 1.91 -11.30
N LYS A 335 20.89 2.50 -12.19
CA LYS A 335 20.96 3.97 -12.35
C LYS A 335 19.61 4.59 -12.66
N LEU A 336 18.81 3.97 -13.52
CA LEU A 336 17.50 4.51 -13.90
C LEU A 336 16.50 4.50 -12.74
N ALA A 337 16.53 3.47 -11.89
CA ALA A 337 15.73 3.45 -10.67
C ALA A 337 16.23 4.49 -9.65
N ALA A 338 17.54 4.67 -9.54
CA ALA A 338 18.14 5.69 -8.68
C ALA A 338 17.78 7.12 -9.12
N THR A 339 17.86 7.41 -10.43
CA THR A 339 17.44 8.70 -11.02
C THR A 339 15.97 8.99 -10.76
N HIS A 340 15.10 7.98 -10.92
CA HIS A 340 13.69 8.15 -10.56
C HIS A 340 13.52 8.50 -9.07
N GLY A 341 14.23 7.80 -8.18
CA GLY A 341 14.22 8.11 -6.75
C GLY A 341 14.68 9.55 -6.44
N LEU A 342 15.71 10.04 -7.14
CA LEU A 342 16.19 11.40 -7.01
C LEU A 342 15.17 12.45 -7.49
N LEU A 343 14.46 12.18 -8.59
CA LEU A 343 13.37 13.07 -9.04
C LEU A 343 12.29 13.23 -7.98
N LEU A 344 11.96 12.17 -7.24
CA LEU A 344 10.98 12.25 -6.15
C LEU A 344 11.49 13.11 -4.97
N HIS A 345 12.79 13.06 -4.68
CA HIS A 345 13.42 13.98 -3.71
C HIS A 345 13.38 15.44 -4.20
N LEU A 346 13.73 15.67 -5.47
CA LEU A 346 13.72 17.00 -6.07
C LEU A 346 12.32 17.61 -6.09
N GLU A 347 11.31 16.83 -6.43
CA GLU A 347 9.92 17.29 -6.43
C GLU A 347 9.43 17.62 -5.01
N LYS A 348 9.75 16.80 -4.00
CA LYS A 348 9.48 17.15 -2.60
C LYS A 348 10.17 18.46 -2.20
N LEU A 349 11.45 18.61 -2.51
CA LEU A 349 12.20 19.84 -2.21
C LEU A 349 11.62 21.06 -2.93
N ARG A 350 11.03 20.87 -4.12
CA ARG A 350 10.35 21.92 -4.88
C ARG A 350 9.04 22.33 -4.22
N GLU A 351 8.25 21.37 -3.73
CA GLU A 351 7.04 21.61 -2.93
C GLU A 351 7.39 22.42 -1.65
N GLU A 352 8.56 22.17 -1.06
CA GLU A 352 9.10 22.93 0.09
C GLU A 352 9.70 24.29 -0.28
N GLY A 353 9.79 24.63 -1.57
CA GLY A 353 10.38 25.89 -2.06
C GLY A 353 11.90 25.96 -1.94
N ARG A 354 12.59 24.82 -1.80
CA ARG A 354 14.05 24.74 -1.60
C ARG A 354 14.83 24.55 -2.90
N VAL A 355 14.17 24.07 -3.95
CA VAL A 355 14.77 23.92 -5.28
C VAL A 355 13.87 24.51 -6.36
N GLY A 356 14.49 25.07 -7.39
CA GLY A 356 13.84 25.56 -8.59
C GLY A 356 13.99 24.57 -9.73
N ARG A 357 12.93 24.42 -10.52
CA ARG A 357 12.91 23.58 -11.72
C ARG A 357 13.03 24.44 -12.97
N VAL A 358 14.02 24.13 -13.80
CA VAL A 358 14.32 24.83 -15.06
C VAL A 358 14.04 23.85 -16.20
N ALA A 359 12.99 24.14 -16.98
CA ALA A 359 12.61 23.28 -18.10
C ALA A 359 13.76 23.21 -19.11
N GLN A 360 14.12 21.99 -19.53
CA GLN A 360 15.09 21.76 -20.60
C GLN A 360 14.46 20.92 -21.72
N PRO A 361 14.83 21.16 -22.99
CA PRO A 361 14.36 20.33 -24.08
C PRO A 361 14.88 18.89 -23.91
N SER A 362 14.01 17.90 -24.13
CA SER A 362 14.44 16.50 -24.17
C SER A 362 15.49 16.31 -25.28
N PRO A 363 16.59 15.59 -25.03
CA PRO A 363 17.57 15.32 -26.08
C PRO A 363 16.93 14.61 -27.28
N GLU A 364 17.18 15.10 -28.50
CA GLU A 364 16.67 14.45 -29.72
C GLU A 364 17.23 13.02 -29.85
N GLY A 365 16.34 12.04 -30.05
CA GLY A 365 16.72 10.65 -30.36
C GLY A 365 17.07 9.76 -29.17
N LEU A 366 16.81 10.18 -27.92
CA LEU A 366 17.05 9.37 -26.73
C LEU A 366 15.86 8.44 -26.42
N ASP A 367 15.95 7.20 -26.90
CA ASP A 367 15.09 6.10 -26.45
C ASP A 367 15.67 5.53 -25.14
N LEU A 368 15.07 5.90 -24.00
CA LEU A 368 15.49 5.43 -22.67
C LEU A 368 15.09 3.98 -22.37
N GLY A 369 14.64 3.19 -23.36
CA GLY A 369 14.65 1.72 -23.36
C GLY A 369 14.42 1.04 -22.00
N ALA A 370 13.16 0.72 -21.71
CA ALA A 370 12.67 -0.22 -20.68
C ALA A 370 13.59 -0.53 -19.48
N ALA A 371 13.74 0.42 -18.55
CA ALA A 371 14.34 0.16 -17.26
C ALA A 371 13.32 -0.22 -16.19
N GLY A 372 12.76 -1.43 -16.35
CA GLY A 372 11.77 -1.96 -15.43
C GLY A 372 10.79 -2.82 -16.17
N GLY A 373 11.22 -4.03 -16.56
CA GLY A 373 10.44 -4.95 -17.39
C GLY A 373 8.97 -5.04 -17.00
N GLY A 374 8.10 -4.57 -17.91
CA GLY A 374 6.64 -4.63 -17.84
C GLY A 374 5.97 -3.26 -17.96
N GLY A 375 5.95 -2.68 -19.17
CA GLY A 375 5.39 -1.36 -19.48
C GLY A 375 6.48 -0.36 -19.84
N GLU A 376 6.23 0.53 -20.81
CA GLU A 376 7.07 1.71 -21.05
C GLU A 376 7.34 2.38 -19.69
N VAL A 377 8.61 2.52 -19.28
CA VAL A 377 8.93 3.45 -18.20
C VAL A 377 8.55 4.81 -18.75
N GLN A 378 7.36 5.30 -18.41
CA GLN A 378 6.96 6.64 -18.74
C GLN A 378 8.00 7.54 -18.10
N ILE A 379 8.81 8.19 -18.93
CA ILE A 379 9.80 9.16 -18.49
C ILE A 379 9.03 10.19 -17.67
N PRO A 380 9.20 10.23 -16.33
CA PRO A 380 8.47 11.15 -15.49
C PRO A 380 8.73 12.60 -15.92
N GLN A 381 7.73 13.44 -15.75
CA GLN A 381 7.91 14.87 -15.99
C GLN A 381 9.08 15.39 -15.14
N GLY A 382 10.04 16.08 -15.76
CA GLY A 382 11.20 16.63 -15.04
C GLY A 382 12.45 15.77 -15.12
N TRP A 383 12.38 14.61 -15.77
CA TRP A 383 13.53 13.74 -15.98
C TRP A 383 14.72 14.44 -16.64
N PHE A 384 14.45 15.24 -17.67
CA PHE A 384 15.46 16.00 -18.39
C PHE A 384 15.59 17.44 -17.90
N ASP A 385 14.73 17.89 -16.98
CA ASP A 385 14.78 19.27 -16.50
C ASP A 385 15.99 19.49 -15.59
N GLY A 386 16.47 20.72 -15.60
CA GLY A 386 17.51 21.18 -14.68
C GLY A 386 16.91 21.54 -13.32
N TRP A 387 17.66 21.27 -12.27
CA TRP A 387 17.30 21.55 -10.88
C TRP A 387 18.41 22.34 -10.23
N ARG A 388 18.04 23.42 -9.54
CA ARG A 388 18.99 24.27 -8.80
C ARG A 388 18.51 24.54 -7.40
N TRP A 389 19.46 24.70 -6.48
CA TRP A 389 19.17 25.13 -5.11
C TRP A 389 18.64 26.57 -5.10
N VAL A 390 17.61 26.84 -4.29
CA VAL A 390 17.08 28.19 -4.06
C VAL A 390 17.65 28.70 -2.76
N GLU A 391 18.44 29.77 -2.83
CA GLU A 391 19.00 30.41 -1.64
C GLU A 391 17.90 31.09 -0.81
N ALA A 392 18.10 31.14 0.50
CA ALA A 392 17.10 31.69 1.42
C ALA A 392 16.72 33.15 1.12
N SER A 393 17.61 33.92 0.47
CA SER A 393 17.34 35.29 0.02
C SER A 393 16.35 35.36 -1.15
N GLU A 394 16.35 34.39 -2.07
CA GLU A 394 15.44 34.36 -3.22
C GLU A 394 14.02 33.89 -2.82
N ALA A 395 13.92 33.03 -1.79
CA ALA A 395 12.64 32.53 -1.29
C ALA A 395 11.74 33.61 -0.64
N VAL A 396 12.34 34.73 -0.20
CA VAL A 396 11.61 35.86 0.43
C VAL A 396 11.04 36.83 -0.61
N GLU A 397 11.69 37.00 -1.76
CA GLU A 397 11.21 37.90 -2.83
C GLU A 397 10.04 37.31 -3.66
N GLY A 398 9.85 35.99 -3.62
CA GLY A 398 8.78 35.28 -4.35
C GLY A 398 7.41 35.19 -3.65
N ARG A 399 7.24 35.79 -2.47
CA ARG A 399 5.93 35.95 -1.80
C ARG A 399 5.51 37.43 -1.80
N LEU A 400 5.07 37.93 -2.94
CA LEU A 400 4.25 39.14 -3.06
C LEU A 400 3.09 38.92 -4.02
#